data_AF-A0A951LVV5-F1
#
_entry.id   AF-A0A951LVV5-F1
#
_cell.length_a   1.000
_cell.length_b   1.000
_cell.length_c   1.000
_cell.angle_alpha   90.00
_cell.angle_beta   90.00
_cell.angle_gamma   90.00
#
_symmetry.space_group_name_H-M   'P 1'
#
loop_
_entity.id
_entity.type
_entity.pdbx_description
1 polymer ?
#
loop_
_entity_poly.entity_id
_entity_poly.type
_entity_poly.pdbx_seq_one_letter_code
_entity_poly.pdbx_strand_id
1 'polypeptide(L)'
;METGERIHIGELDEILQVILHRYGYDFTDYARASLLRRINRFAEEIGSASAYDLRYTLVNDEPVFRRFLEQVTVNVTELFRDPAYYKAMREKVLPVLASYPIIKIWHAGCSSGEEVFSTCILLHEAGLLSRSRIYATDINPANLEKAKSGILSLRLMKDYTSNYLHSGGKQDFADYYTAMYDHAI
;
A
#
# COMPACT_ATOMS: atom_id res chain seq x y z
N MET A 1 27.66 -17.94 -11.00
CA MET A 1 27.13 -16.63 -11.39
C MET A 1 27.86 -15.63 -10.52
N GLU A 2 28.60 -14.70 -11.13
CA GLU A 2 29.29 -13.65 -10.38
C GLU A 2 28.26 -12.79 -9.65
N THR A 3 28.38 -12.69 -8.33
CA THR A 3 27.56 -11.79 -7.53
C THR A 3 27.95 -10.37 -7.93
N GLY A 4 27.00 -9.60 -8.48
CA GLY A 4 27.22 -8.20 -8.83
C GLY A 4 27.67 -7.36 -7.63
N GLU A 5 28.33 -6.24 -7.90
CA GLU A 5 28.81 -5.34 -6.85
C GLU A 5 27.63 -4.75 -6.05
N ARG A 6 27.78 -4.73 -4.73
CA ARG A 6 26.75 -4.19 -3.84
C ARG A 6 26.75 -2.67 -3.93
N ILE A 7 25.57 -2.09 -4.12
CA ILE A 7 25.38 -0.64 -4.19
C ILE A 7 25.59 -0.04 -2.81
N HIS A 8 26.45 0.97 -2.75
CA HIS A 8 26.81 1.69 -1.54
C HIS A 8 25.99 2.96 -1.35
N ILE A 9 25.97 3.47 -0.11
CA ILE A 9 25.20 4.67 0.24
C ILE A 9 25.60 5.92 -0.54
N GLY A 10 26.86 6.00 -0.99
CA GLY A 10 27.38 7.10 -1.80
C GLY A 10 26.85 7.12 -3.24
N GLU A 11 26.37 5.98 -3.74
CA GLU A 11 25.81 5.84 -5.10
C GLU A 11 24.28 6.00 -5.11
N LEU A 12 23.66 5.98 -3.93
CA LEU A 12 22.21 6.03 -3.77
C LEU A 12 21.64 7.30 -4.39
N ASP A 13 22.22 8.46 -4.09
CA ASP A 13 21.67 9.74 -4.55
C ASP A 13 21.63 9.83 -6.08
N GLU A 14 22.66 9.33 -6.78
CA GLU A 14 22.66 9.29 -8.23
C GLU A 14 21.53 8.42 -8.80
N ILE A 15 21.24 7.28 -8.16
CA ILE A 15 20.13 6.41 -8.55
C ILE A 15 18.79 7.15 -8.35
N LEU A 16 18.59 7.78 -7.20
CA LEU A 16 17.34 8.49 -6.89
C LEU A 16 17.12 9.69 -7.81
N GLN A 17 18.17 10.46 -8.07
CA GLN A 17 18.09 11.60 -8.99
C GLN A 17 17.73 11.15 -10.40
N VAL A 18 18.31 10.06 -10.90
CA VAL A 18 17.97 9.54 -12.24
C VAL A 18 16.49 9.12 -12.30
N ILE A 19 15.97 8.45 -11.27
CA ILE A 19 14.57 8.05 -11.19
C ILE A 19 13.65 9.28 -11.16
N LEU A 20 13.98 10.28 -10.33
CA LEU A 20 13.24 11.53 -10.22
C LEU A 20 13.17 12.27 -11.57
N HIS A 21 14.30 12.45 -12.25
CA HIS A 21 14.34 13.15 -13.53
C HIS A 21 13.64 12.40 -14.67
N ARG A 22 13.74 11.06 -14.69
CA ARG A 22 13.18 10.25 -15.78
C ARG A 22 11.68 10.02 -15.63
N TYR A 23 11.22 9.78 -14.40
CA TYR A 23 9.87 9.28 -14.11
C TYR A 23 9.08 10.15 -13.13
N GLY A 24 9.70 11.12 -12.46
CA GLY A 24 9.04 11.99 -11.50
C GLY A 24 8.81 11.37 -10.11
N TYR A 25 9.30 10.16 -9.87
CA TYR A 25 9.19 9.51 -8.55
C TYR A 25 10.29 10.02 -7.62
N ASP A 26 9.89 10.70 -6.55
CA ASP A 26 10.81 11.18 -5.54
C ASP A 26 10.89 10.23 -4.35
N PHE A 27 12.10 9.70 -4.10
CA PHE A 27 12.41 8.82 -2.98
C PHE A 27 13.46 9.43 -2.03
N THR A 28 13.86 10.70 -2.20
CA THR A 28 14.99 11.27 -1.43
C THR A 28 14.72 11.34 0.07
N ASP A 29 13.46 11.44 0.48
CA ASP A 29 13.03 11.49 1.88
C ASP A 29 12.77 10.12 2.51
N TYR A 30 12.94 9.03 1.75
CA TYR A 30 12.81 7.68 2.30
C TYR A 30 13.96 7.36 3.27
N ALA A 31 13.68 6.51 4.25
CA ALA A 31 14.71 6.02 5.18
C ALA A 31 15.83 5.30 4.40
N ARG A 32 16.97 5.98 4.24
CA ARG A 32 18.05 5.61 3.31
C ARG A 32 18.53 4.17 3.48
N ALA A 33 18.72 3.70 4.71
CA ALA A 33 19.16 2.33 4.98
C ALA A 33 18.13 1.28 4.51
N SER A 34 16.85 1.54 4.72
CA SER A 34 15.76 0.66 4.27
C SER A 34 15.67 0.65 2.74
N LEU A 35 15.75 1.84 2.13
CA LEU A 35 15.72 2.03 0.69
C LEU A 35 16.90 1.31 0.02
N LEU A 36 18.13 1.56 0.47
CA LEU A 36 19.34 0.93 -0.06
C LEU A 36 19.28 -0.60 0.01
N ARG A 37 18.71 -1.16 1.09
CA ARG A 37 18.51 -2.61 1.22
C ARG A 37 17.54 -3.15 0.17
N ARG A 38 16.45 -2.44 -0.12
CA ARG A 38 15.47 -2.83 -1.15
C ARG A 38 16.07 -2.72 -2.55
N ILE A 39 16.80 -1.64 -2.83
CA ILE A 39 17.48 -1.43 -4.10
C ILE A 39 18.52 -2.53 -4.35
N ASN A 40 19.34 -2.87 -3.36
CA ASN A 40 20.31 -3.96 -3.48
C ASN A 40 19.64 -5.31 -3.75
N ARG A 41 18.54 -5.62 -3.04
CA ARG A 41 17.77 -6.84 -3.30
C ARG A 41 17.26 -6.89 -4.74
N PHE A 42 16.69 -5.78 -5.22
CA PHE A 42 16.21 -5.70 -6.59
C PHE A 42 17.36 -5.86 -7.60
N ALA A 43 18.51 -5.22 -7.35
CA ALA A 43 19.70 -5.35 -8.18
C ALA A 43 20.19 -6.80 -8.28
N GLU A 44 20.24 -7.51 -7.15
CA GLU A 44 20.56 -8.94 -7.09
C GLU A 44 19.54 -9.78 -7.88
N GLU A 45 18.24 -9.50 -7.75
CA GLU A 45 17.17 -10.24 -8.44
C GLU A 45 17.22 -10.09 -9.97
N ILE A 46 17.64 -8.94 -10.48
CA ILE A 46 17.80 -8.71 -11.92
C ILE A 46 19.22 -9.04 -12.44
N GLY A 47 20.13 -9.44 -11.55
CA GLY A 47 21.52 -9.76 -11.91
C GLY A 47 22.34 -8.53 -12.32
N SER A 48 22.04 -7.36 -11.78
CA SER A 48 22.76 -6.11 -12.08
C SER A 48 24.21 -6.19 -11.59
N ALA A 49 25.17 -5.86 -12.45
CA ALA A 49 26.60 -6.00 -12.14
C ALA A 49 27.16 -4.87 -11.27
N SER A 50 26.58 -3.68 -11.34
CA SER A 50 27.04 -2.49 -10.61
C SER A 50 25.91 -1.46 -10.42
N ALA A 51 26.15 -0.39 -9.67
CA ALA A 51 25.22 0.75 -9.59
C ALA A 51 25.00 1.44 -10.95
N TYR A 52 26.05 1.53 -11.78
CA TYR A 52 25.93 2.06 -13.14
C TYR A 52 24.98 1.21 -13.99
N ASP A 53 25.15 -0.10 -13.96
CA ASP A 53 24.31 -1.05 -14.69
C ASP A 53 22.85 -0.98 -14.24
N LEU A 54 22.61 -0.88 -12.92
CA LEU A 54 21.26 -0.69 -12.39
C LEU A 54 20.65 0.61 -12.92
N ARG A 55 21.36 1.74 -12.82
CA ARG A 55 20.85 3.03 -13.33
C ARG A 55 20.54 2.96 -14.82
N TYR A 56 21.45 2.39 -15.60
CA TYR A 56 21.26 2.23 -17.04
C TYR A 56 20.01 1.40 -17.34
N THR A 57 19.83 0.28 -16.65
CA THR A 57 18.67 -0.58 -16.80
C THR A 57 17.37 0.13 -16.40
N LEU A 58 17.34 0.79 -15.24
CA LEU A 58 16.15 1.51 -14.76
C LEU A 58 15.71 2.65 -15.70
N VAL A 59 16.64 3.30 -16.41
CA VAL A 59 16.31 4.38 -17.35
C VAL A 59 15.77 3.87 -18.67
N ASN A 60 16.30 2.73 -19.15
CA ASN A 60 16.09 2.27 -20.51
C ASN A 60 15.09 1.10 -20.62
N ASP A 61 14.80 0.39 -19.53
CA ASP A 61 13.86 -0.72 -19.48
C ASP A 61 12.68 -0.39 -18.55
N GLU A 62 11.61 0.13 -19.16
CA GLU A 62 10.40 0.54 -18.44
C GLU A 62 9.68 -0.64 -17.73
N PRO A 63 9.54 -1.84 -18.33
CA PRO A 63 9.09 -3.02 -17.60
C PRO A 63 9.90 -3.33 -16.33
N VAL A 64 11.23 -3.24 -16.39
CA VAL A 64 12.10 -3.43 -15.20
C VAL A 64 11.87 -2.31 -14.20
N PHE A 65 11.72 -1.06 -14.64
CA PHE A 65 11.39 0.06 -13.75
C PHE A 65 10.04 -0.13 -13.02
N ARG A 66 9.01 -0.64 -13.68
CA ARG A 66 7.73 -0.95 -13.02
C ARG A 66 7.90 -1.98 -11.91
N ARG A 67 8.68 -3.04 -12.15
CA ARG A 67 9.02 -4.04 -11.11
C ARG A 67 9.83 -3.42 -9.97
N PHE A 68 10.76 -2.52 -10.28
CA PHE A 68 11.52 -1.78 -9.28
C PHE A 68 10.59 -0.98 -8.37
N LEU A 69 9.67 -0.21 -8.94
CA LEU A 69 8.69 0.58 -8.21
C LEU A 69 7.87 -0.31 -7.26
N GLU A 70 7.40 -1.45 -7.75
CA GLU A 70 6.63 -2.40 -6.94
C GLU A 70 7.39 -2.91 -5.71
N GLN A 71 8.70 -3.12 -5.80
CA GLN A 71 9.49 -3.68 -4.71
C GLN A 71 10.04 -2.63 -3.74
N VAL A 72 10.36 -1.45 -4.28
CA VAL A 72 10.98 -0.39 -3.49
C VAL A 72 9.97 0.29 -2.57
N THR A 73 8.69 0.33 -2.95
CA THR A 73 7.60 0.85 -2.12
C THR A 73 7.23 -0.11 -0.99
N VAL A 74 6.71 0.44 0.11
CA VAL A 74 6.21 -0.36 1.23
C VAL A 74 4.74 -0.68 0.98
N ASN A 75 4.42 -1.94 0.66
CA ASN A 75 3.05 -2.33 0.28
C ASN A 75 2.31 -3.13 1.36
N VAL A 76 2.85 -3.23 2.58
CA VAL A 76 2.19 -4.01 3.66
C VAL A 76 0.99 -3.22 4.17
N THR A 77 -0.19 -3.81 4.08
CA THR A 77 -1.46 -3.27 4.56
C THR A 77 -2.38 -4.42 4.99
N GLU A 78 -3.33 -4.13 5.87
CA GLU A 78 -4.23 -5.11 6.47
C GLU A 78 -5.59 -4.46 6.75
N LEU A 79 -6.66 -5.26 6.72
CA LEU A 79 -7.95 -4.77 7.20
C LEU A 79 -7.85 -4.49 8.70
N PHE A 80 -8.32 -3.32 9.10
CA PHE A 80 -8.29 -2.86 10.49
C PHE A 80 -6.91 -2.89 11.16
N ARG A 81 -5.82 -2.70 10.38
CA ARG A 81 -4.41 -2.87 10.78
C ARG A 81 -4.01 -2.35 12.17
N ASP A 82 -4.53 -1.19 12.58
CA ASP A 82 -4.41 -0.68 13.94
C ASP A 82 -5.80 -0.63 14.58
N PRO A 83 -6.22 -1.70 15.28
CA PRO A 83 -7.57 -1.77 15.85
C PRO A 83 -7.89 -0.61 16.79
N ALA A 84 -6.91 -0.09 17.54
CA ALA A 84 -7.12 1.03 18.46
C ALA A 84 -7.41 2.33 17.70
N TYR A 85 -6.73 2.57 16.58
CA TYR A 85 -7.04 3.67 15.66
C TYR A 85 -8.47 3.57 15.13
N TYR A 86 -8.87 2.40 14.60
CA TYR A 86 -10.22 2.21 14.06
C TYR A 86 -11.31 2.30 15.13
N LYS A 87 -11.03 1.87 16.35
CA LYS A 87 -11.93 2.07 17.50
C LYS A 87 -12.11 3.55 17.82
N ALA A 88 -11.03 4.32 17.85
CA ALA A 88 -11.10 5.76 18.05
C ALA A 88 -11.85 6.46 16.90
N MET A 89 -11.67 6.02 15.66
CA MET A 89 -12.45 6.50 14.51
C MET A 89 -13.95 6.28 14.73
N ARG A 90 -14.36 5.06 15.11
CA ARG A 90 -15.76 4.72 15.41
C ARG A 90 -16.35 5.58 16.53
N GLU A 91 -15.64 5.71 17.64
CA GLU A 91 -16.18 6.30 18.87
C GLU A 91 -16.09 7.84 18.88
N LYS A 92 -15.09 8.43 18.21
CA LYS A 92 -14.78 9.86 18.34
C LYS A 92 -14.94 10.62 17.03
N VAL A 93 -14.62 10.00 15.89
CA VAL A 93 -14.57 10.72 14.59
C VAL A 93 -15.89 10.59 13.83
N LEU A 94 -16.43 9.37 13.68
CA LEU A 94 -17.67 9.16 12.94
C LEU A 94 -18.87 9.95 13.50
N PRO A 95 -19.05 10.11 14.84
CA PRO A 95 -20.13 10.94 15.37
C PRO A 95 -20.02 12.41 14.95
N VAL A 96 -18.79 12.93 14.86
CA VAL A 96 -18.55 14.31 14.38
C VAL A 96 -18.83 14.39 12.88
N LEU A 97 -18.34 13.43 12.09
CA LEU A 97 -18.61 13.36 10.65
C LEU A 97 -20.10 13.23 10.32
N ALA A 98 -20.89 12.61 11.20
CA ALA A 98 -22.32 12.45 11.02
C ALA A 98 -23.09 13.79 10.98
N SER A 99 -22.51 14.86 11.53
CA SER A 99 -23.10 16.21 11.44
C SER A 99 -22.98 16.85 10.06
N TYR A 100 -22.12 16.33 9.18
CA TYR A 100 -21.88 16.87 7.86
C TYR A 100 -22.78 16.20 6.80
N PRO A 101 -23.36 16.98 5.86
CA PRO A 101 -24.21 16.43 4.82
C PRO A 101 -23.44 15.60 3.78
N ILE A 102 -22.15 15.89 3.57
CA ILE A 102 -21.26 15.19 2.64
C ILE A 102 -19.92 14.98 3.35
N ILE A 103 -19.40 13.77 3.29
CA ILE A 103 -18.11 13.39 3.87
C ILE A 103 -17.13 13.11 2.72
N LYS A 104 -15.94 13.68 2.78
CA LYS A 104 -14.86 13.43 1.82
C LYS A 104 -13.65 12.90 2.57
N ILE A 105 -13.17 11.72 2.20
CA ILE A 105 -12.04 11.05 2.85
C ILE A 105 -10.99 10.77 1.78
N TRP A 106 -9.72 10.97 2.11
CA TRP A 106 -8.60 10.67 1.23
C TRP A 106 -7.62 9.72 1.91
N HIS A 107 -7.41 8.56 1.31
CA HIS A 107 -6.33 7.63 1.66
C HIS A 107 -5.12 7.90 0.76
N ALA A 108 -4.09 8.54 1.34
CA ALA A 108 -2.82 8.78 0.67
C ALA A 108 -1.86 7.60 0.91
N GLY A 109 -1.62 6.80 -0.13
CA GLY A 109 -0.86 5.54 -0.05
C GLY A 109 -1.75 4.36 0.35
N CYS A 110 -2.80 4.09 -0.42
CA CYS A 110 -3.79 3.07 -0.06
C CYS A 110 -3.28 1.62 -0.17
N SER A 111 -2.11 1.39 -0.76
CA SER A 111 -1.59 0.07 -1.12
C SER A 111 -2.68 -0.75 -1.86
N SER A 112 -2.85 -2.04 -1.52
CA SER A 112 -3.87 -2.93 -2.08
C SER A 112 -5.32 -2.66 -1.61
N GLY A 113 -5.57 -1.57 -0.88
CA GLY A 113 -6.92 -1.06 -0.62
C GLY A 113 -7.56 -1.49 0.70
N GLU A 114 -6.91 -2.31 1.52
CA GLU A 114 -7.46 -2.80 2.79
C GLU A 114 -7.89 -1.67 3.74
N GLU A 115 -7.15 -0.58 3.83
CA GLU A 115 -7.54 0.57 4.66
C GLU A 115 -8.83 1.25 4.15
N VAL A 116 -9.00 1.29 2.83
CA VAL A 116 -10.18 1.82 2.15
C VAL A 116 -11.39 0.96 2.46
N PHE A 117 -11.26 -0.37 2.33
CA PHE A 117 -12.34 -1.31 2.67
C PHE A 117 -12.72 -1.25 4.14
N SER A 118 -11.73 -1.17 5.04
CA SER A 118 -11.97 -1.00 6.48
C SER A 118 -12.80 0.26 6.76
N THR A 119 -12.46 1.36 6.09
CA THR A 119 -13.18 2.64 6.18
C THR A 119 -14.59 2.57 5.58
N CYS A 120 -14.78 1.86 4.46
CA CYS A 120 -16.09 1.60 3.90
C CYS A 120 -17.00 0.86 4.89
N ILE A 121 -16.48 -0.20 5.53
CA ILE A 121 -17.21 -0.97 6.55
C ILE A 121 -17.57 -0.08 7.75
N LEU A 122 -16.61 0.72 8.26
CA LEU A 122 -16.86 1.70 9.32
C LEU A 122 -18.03 2.64 8.99
N LEU A 123 -17.98 3.23 7.79
CA LEU A 123 -18.99 4.19 7.35
C LEU A 123 -20.33 3.50 7.09
N HIS A 124 -20.33 2.25 6.60
CA HIS A 124 -21.53 1.47 6.38
C HIS A 124 -22.25 1.21 7.71
N GLU A 125 -21.53 0.72 8.71
CA GLU A 125 -22.07 0.47 10.05
C GLU A 125 -22.60 1.73 10.74
N ALA A 126 -21.99 2.89 10.47
CA ALA A 126 -22.44 4.17 10.99
C ALA A 126 -23.59 4.81 10.17
N GLY A 127 -24.03 4.19 9.07
CA GLY A 127 -25.04 4.75 8.17
C GLY A 127 -24.55 5.99 7.40
N LEU A 128 -23.24 6.16 7.24
CA LEU A 128 -22.58 7.32 6.63
C LEU A 128 -22.07 7.06 5.21
N LEU A 129 -21.95 5.80 4.79
CA LEU A 129 -21.32 5.44 3.52
C LEU A 129 -22.00 6.07 2.30
N SER A 130 -23.34 6.11 2.28
CA SER A 130 -24.14 6.63 1.15
C SER A 130 -23.91 8.11 0.83
N ARG A 131 -23.42 8.89 1.81
CA ARG A 131 -23.08 10.32 1.66
C ARG A 131 -21.59 10.60 1.75
N SER A 132 -20.78 9.55 1.66
CA SER A 132 -19.32 9.65 1.69
C SER A 132 -18.73 9.50 0.30
N ARG A 133 -17.67 10.25 0.01
CA ARG A 133 -16.82 10.06 -1.16
C ARG A 133 -15.40 9.80 -0.71
N ILE A 134 -14.87 8.65 -1.09
CA ILE A 134 -13.53 8.22 -0.71
C ILE A 134 -12.63 8.33 -1.95
N TYR A 135 -11.49 9.00 -1.78
CA TYR A 135 -10.41 9.05 -2.74
C TYR A 135 -9.29 8.16 -2.23
N ALA A 136 -8.78 7.27 -3.06
CA ALA A 136 -7.65 6.41 -2.73
C ALA A 136 -6.59 6.58 -3.80
N THR A 137 -5.38 6.94 -3.38
CA THR A 137 -4.24 7.19 -4.27
C THR A 137 -3.05 6.39 -3.79
N ASP A 138 -2.26 5.88 -4.73
CA ASP A 138 -1.01 5.21 -4.44
C ASP A 138 0.00 5.54 -5.52
N ILE A 139 1.27 5.58 -5.15
CA ILE A 139 2.37 5.86 -6.07
C ILE A 139 2.67 4.65 -6.95
N ASN A 140 2.32 3.44 -6.48
CA ASN A 140 2.49 2.19 -7.20
C ASN A 140 1.20 1.82 -7.95
N PRO A 141 1.18 1.85 -9.30
CA PRO A 141 0.00 1.50 -10.08
C PRO A 141 -0.49 0.07 -9.86
N ALA A 142 0.41 -0.89 -9.59
CA ALA A 142 0.02 -2.28 -9.35
C ALA A 142 -0.79 -2.44 -8.05
N ASN A 143 -0.54 -1.60 -7.05
CA ASN A 143 -1.35 -1.54 -5.84
C ASN A 143 -2.76 -1.02 -6.13
N LEU A 144 -2.87 0.01 -6.98
CA LEU A 144 -4.18 0.53 -7.39
C LEU A 144 -5.00 -0.50 -8.16
N GLU A 145 -4.38 -1.30 -9.04
CA GLU A 145 -5.08 -2.37 -9.74
C GLU A 145 -5.59 -3.46 -8.77
N LYS A 146 -4.79 -3.83 -7.77
CA LYS A 146 -5.24 -4.73 -6.69
C LYS A 146 -6.40 -4.14 -5.91
N ALA A 147 -6.30 -2.88 -5.48
CA ALA A 147 -7.37 -2.19 -4.75
C ALA A 147 -8.67 -2.13 -5.56
N LYS A 148 -8.59 -1.83 -6.87
CA LYS A 148 -9.76 -1.79 -7.77
C LYS A 148 -10.42 -3.16 -7.93
N SER A 149 -9.65 -4.24 -7.88
CA SER A 149 -10.19 -5.60 -8.03
C SER A 149 -11.10 -6.01 -6.87
N GLY A 150 -10.89 -5.45 -5.67
CA GLY A 150 -11.61 -5.84 -4.47
C GLY A 150 -11.27 -7.23 -3.94
N ILE A 151 -10.27 -7.90 -4.50
CA ILE A 151 -9.94 -9.29 -4.16
C ILE A 151 -8.90 -9.32 -3.04
N LEU A 152 -9.28 -9.92 -1.91
CA LEU A 152 -8.44 -10.11 -0.73
C LEU A 152 -8.12 -11.60 -0.53
N SER A 153 -6.97 -11.88 0.09
CA SER A 153 -6.53 -13.26 0.36
C SER A 153 -7.30 -13.86 1.54
N LEU A 154 -7.92 -15.04 1.37
CA LEU A 154 -8.58 -15.73 2.50
C LEU A 154 -7.61 -16.09 3.63
N ARG A 155 -6.32 -16.24 3.32
CA ARG A 155 -5.29 -16.58 4.32
C ARG A 155 -5.17 -15.54 5.42
N LEU A 156 -5.46 -14.27 5.11
CA LEU A 156 -5.36 -13.16 6.06
C LEU A 156 -6.68 -12.88 6.78
N MET A 157 -7.79 -13.51 6.36
CA MET A 157 -9.12 -13.19 6.88
C MET A 157 -9.25 -13.49 8.37
N LYS A 158 -8.55 -14.49 8.89
CA LYS A 158 -8.53 -14.75 10.33
C LYS A 158 -7.98 -13.56 11.12
N ASP A 159 -6.88 -13.00 10.65
CA ASP A 159 -6.24 -11.83 11.28
C ASP A 159 -7.11 -10.59 11.09
N TYR A 160 -7.74 -10.43 9.92
CA TYR A 160 -8.66 -9.34 9.62
C TYR A 160 -9.91 -9.36 10.50
N THR A 161 -10.51 -10.54 10.71
CA THR A 161 -11.64 -10.71 11.65
C THR A 161 -11.21 -10.34 13.06
N SER A 162 -10.03 -10.80 13.51
CA SER A 162 -9.48 -10.43 14.81
C SER A 162 -9.32 -8.91 14.93
N ASN A 163 -8.69 -8.26 13.95
CA ASN A 163 -8.48 -6.82 13.94
C ASN A 163 -9.81 -6.05 13.96
N TYR A 164 -10.78 -6.48 13.17
CA TYR A 164 -12.13 -5.92 13.12
C TYR A 164 -12.82 -6.00 14.50
N LEU A 165 -12.79 -7.16 15.17
CA LEU A 165 -13.37 -7.33 16.50
C LEU A 165 -12.68 -6.44 17.55
N HIS A 166 -11.35 -6.40 17.55
CA HIS A 166 -10.59 -5.53 18.45
C HIS A 166 -10.83 -4.04 18.17
N SER A 167 -11.22 -3.68 16.94
CA SER A 167 -11.61 -2.32 16.58
C SER A 167 -12.99 -1.93 17.10
N GLY A 168 -13.73 -2.84 17.74
CA GLY A 168 -15.09 -2.61 18.22
C GLY A 168 -16.18 -2.93 17.20
N GLY A 169 -15.89 -3.79 16.21
CA GLY A 169 -16.87 -4.36 15.30
C GLY A 169 -18.01 -5.08 16.05
N LYS A 170 -19.25 -4.93 15.55
CA LYS A 170 -20.46 -5.43 16.23
C LYS A 170 -21.24 -6.49 15.44
N GLN A 171 -21.05 -6.54 14.13
CA GLN A 171 -21.65 -7.54 13.24
C GLN A 171 -20.68 -8.71 13.00
N ASP A 172 -21.14 -9.77 12.36
CA ASP A 172 -20.23 -10.79 11.85
C ASP A 172 -19.38 -10.18 10.73
N PHE A 173 -18.07 -10.41 10.78
CA PHE A 173 -17.18 -9.90 9.74
C PHE A 173 -17.45 -10.56 8.39
N ALA A 174 -17.96 -11.79 8.40
CA ALA A 174 -18.36 -12.54 7.21
C ALA A 174 -19.48 -11.85 6.41
N ASP A 175 -20.25 -10.95 7.02
CA ASP A 175 -21.34 -10.23 6.34
C ASP A 175 -20.83 -9.20 5.33
N TYR A 176 -19.54 -8.84 5.38
CA TYR A 176 -18.94 -7.81 4.53
C TYR A 176 -18.18 -8.32 3.31
N TYR A 177 -18.09 -9.63 3.12
CA TYR A 177 -17.39 -10.22 1.97
C TYR A 177 -18.04 -11.52 1.51
N THR A 178 -17.80 -11.89 0.26
CA THR A 178 -18.14 -13.20 -0.29
C THR A 178 -16.87 -14.02 -0.45
N ALA A 179 -16.83 -15.20 0.17
CA ALA A 179 -15.72 -16.14 -0.03
C ALA A 179 -15.89 -16.91 -1.34
N MET A 180 -14.90 -16.84 -2.23
CA MET A 180 -14.83 -17.63 -3.47
C MET A 180 -13.43 -18.23 -3.64
N TYR A 181 -13.35 -19.55 -3.68
CA TYR A 181 -12.07 -20.30 -3.74
C TYR A 181 -11.12 -19.90 -2.60
N ASP A 182 -9.94 -19.36 -2.93
CA ASP A 182 -8.92 -18.87 -1.98
C ASP A 182 -9.01 -17.36 -1.72
N HIS A 183 -10.10 -16.70 -2.17
CA HIS A 183 -10.27 -15.25 -2.13
C HIS A 183 -11.55 -14.78 -1.42
N ALA A 184 -11.49 -13.59 -0.85
CA ALA A 184 -12.63 -12.80 -0.41
C ALA A 184 -12.85 -11.64 -1.39
N ILE A 185 -14.11 -11.37 -1.74
CA ILE A 185 -14.54 -10.31 -2.67
C ILE A 185 -15.60 -9.45 -1.98
#